data_AF-A0A945EGW4-F1
#
_entry.id   AF-A0A945EGW4-F1
#
_cell.length_a   1.000
_cell.length_b   1.000
_cell.length_c   1.000
_cell.angle_alpha   90.00
_cell.angle_beta   90.00
_cell.angle_gamma   90.00
#
_symmetry.space_group_name_H-M   'P 1'
#
loop_
_entity.id
_entity.type
_entity.pdbx_description
1 polymer ?
#
loop_
_entity_poly.entity_id
_entity_poly.type
_entity_poly.pdbx_seq_one_letter_code
_entity_poly.pdbx_strand_id
1 'polypeptide(L)'
;MKYRQLTKEQFENLHEEFARFLASQSIDAKEWNQIKEENPKVAVDEMNVFSDVVWDDVLTKTQYLEHFSETTANLFKCEDEEIHRIAIKINWDINLLEQKGFEWLMQNPMDNSVDIFKGSKPYKEERNTELFDLIEKGSNISKGEIFDYFNQLVS
;
A
#
# COMPACT_ATOMS: atom_id res chain seq x y z
N MET A 1 9.03 6.59 14.91
CA MET A 1 8.15 5.71 14.11
C MET A 1 8.07 6.30 12.73
N LYS A 2 8.45 5.54 11.72
CA LYS A 2 8.51 5.96 10.32
C LYS A 2 7.15 5.80 9.65
N TYR A 3 6.44 4.73 9.97
CA TYR A 3 5.12 4.41 9.44
C TYR A 3 4.07 4.37 10.54
N ARG A 4 2.81 4.11 10.22
CA ARG A 4 1.81 3.84 11.27
C ARG A 4 2.06 2.49 11.93
N GLN A 5 1.69 2.36 13.20
CA GLN A 5 1.64 1.06 13.85
C GLN A 5 0.68 0.11 13.11
N LEU A 6 1.06 -1.16 13.00
CA LEU A 6 0.20 -2.20 12.44
C LEU A 6 -1.13 -2.27 13.23
N THR A 7 -2.21 -2.58 12.54
CA THR A 7 -3.50 -2.82 13.21
C THR A 7 -3.44 -4.09 14.02
N LYS A 8 -4.38 -4.25 14.96
CA LYS A 8 -4.51 -5.48 15.75
C LYS A 8 -4.60 -6.73 14.86
N GLU A 9 -5.41 -6.68 13.81
CA GLU A 9 -5.57 -7.79 12.86
C GLU A 9 -4.26 -8.10 12.12
N GLN A 10 -3.50 -7.07 11.73
CA GLN A 10 -2.18 -7.25 11.11
C GLN A 10 -1.19 -7.92 12.08
N PHE A 11 -1.18 -7.53 13.35
CA PHE A 11 -0.37 -8.21 14.38
C PHE A 11 -0.81 -9.66 14.62
N GLU A 12 -2.11 -9.93 14.63
CA GLU A 12 -2.64 -11.30 14.79
C GLU A 12 -2.21 -12.20 13.63
N ASN A 13 -2.22 -11.66 12.40
CA ASN A 13 -1.72 -12.38 11.22
C ASN A 13 -0.20 -12.58 11.21
N LEU A 14 0.55 -11.72 11.92
CA LEU A 14 2.02 -11.72 11.98
C LEU A 14 2.56 -12.13 13.37
N HIS A 15 1.78 -12.89 14.14
CA HIS A 15 2.12 -13.19 15.53
C HIS A 15 3.39 -14.06 15.65
N GLU A 16 3.66 -14.94 14.68
CA GLU A 16 4.88 -15.75 14.66
C GLU A 16 6.11 -14.88 14.37
N GLU A 17 6.02 -14.00 13.39
CA GLU A 17 7.05 -13.04 13.03
C GLU A 17 7.34 -12.09 14.18
N PHE A 18 6.29 -11.61 14.86
CA PHE A 18 6.42 -10.74 16.02
C PHE A 18 7.09 -11.46 17.19
N ALA A 19 6.73 -12.73 17.46
CA ALA A 19 7.39 -13.53 18.49
C ALA A 19 8.88 -13.75 18.18
N ARG A 20 9.23 -14.02 16.92
CA ARG A 20 10.63 -14.14 16.47
C ARG A 20 11.39 -12.81 16.59
N PHE A 21 10.72 -11.70 16.27
CA PHE A 21 11.27 -10.35 16.44
C PHE A 21 11.61 -10.07 17.91
N LEU A 22 10.67 -10.30 18.83
CA LEU A 22 10.92 -10.14 20.27
C LEU A 22 12.06 -11.05 20.75
N ALA A 23 12.07 -12.32 20.34
CA ALA A 23 13.13 -13.26 20.68
C ALA A 23 14.51 -12.81 20.15
N SER A 24 14.58 -12.17 18.99
CA SER A 24 15.83 -11.62 18.44
C SER A 24 16.40 -10.48 19.31
N GLN A 25 15.54 -9.83 20.09
CA GLN A 25 15.90 -8.82 21.09
C GLN A 25 16.06 -9.43 22.49
N SER A 26 16.16 -10.76 22.58
CA SER A 26 16.24 -11.53 23.83
C SER A 26 15.00 -11.41 24.74
N ILE A 27 13.86 -10.96 24.20
CA ILE A 27 12.60 -10.86 24.94
C ILE A 27 11.81 -12.15 24.75
N ASP A 28 11.69 -12.94 25.82
CA ASP A 28 10.86 -14.15 25.82
C ASP A 28 9.39 -13.85 26.20
N ALA A 29 8.53 -14.87 26.14
CA ALA A 29 7.11 -14.70 26.44
C ALA A 29 6.84 -14.25 27.90
N LYS A 30 7.69 -14.64 28.86
CA LYS A 30 7.53 -14.25 30.26
C LYS A 30 7.91 -12.78 30.43
N GLU A 31 9.04 -12.37 29.88
CA GLU A 31 9.49 -10.98 29.90
C GLU A 31 8.50 -10.08 29.15
N TRP A 32 7.99 -10.51 28.00
CA TRP A 32 6.97 -9.76 27.27
C TRP A 32 5.69 -9.54 28.09
N ASN A 33 5.23 -10.55 28.84
CA ASN A 33 4.09 -10.40 29.73
C ASN A 33 4.37 -9.39 30.85
N GLN A 34 5.56 -9.44 31.44
CA GLN A 34 5.98 -8.47 32.45
C GLN A 34 6.08 -7.05 31.88
N ILE A 35 6.66 -6.86 30.69
CA ILE A 35 6.77 -5.56 30.02
C ILE A 35 5.39 -4.95 29.79
N LYS A 36 4.41 -5.73 29.33
CA LYS A 36 3.04 -5.23 29.12
C LYS A 36 2.39 -4.72 30.40
N GLU A 37 2.66 -5.36 31.54
CA GLU A 37 2.08 -5.00 32.84
C GLU A 37 2.82 -3.83 33.50
N GLU A 38 4.15 -3.88 33.53
CA GLU A 38 4.98 -2.94 34.29
C GLU A 38 5.43 -1.74 33.46
N ASN A 39 5.64 -1.92 32.15
CA ASN A 39 6.22 -0.93 31.25
C ASN A 39 5.45 -0.84 29.91
N PRO A 40 4.14 -0.50 29.91
CA PRO A 40 3.30 -0.52 28.72
C PRO A 40 3.82 0.41 27.60
N LYS A 41 4.55 1.47 27.95
CA LYS A 41 5.20 2.34 26.96
C LYS A 41 6.27 1.58 26.16
N VAL A 42 7.07 0.75 26.81
CA VAL A 42 8.09 -0.08 26.15
C VAL A 42 7.40 -1.11 25.24
N ALA A 43 6.30 -1.72 25.69
CA ALA A 43 5.53 -2.62 24.82
C ALA A 43 5.06 -1.93 23.53
N VAL A 44 4.55 -0.69 23.63
CA VAL A 44 4.14 0.10 22.46
C VAL A 44 5.33 0.44 21.57
N ASP A 45 6.49 0.78 22.14
CA ASP A 45 7.70 1.07 21.39
C ASP A 45 8.19 -0.17 20.62
N GLU A 46 8.18 -1.36 21.22
CA GLU A 46 8.51 -2.62 20.53
C GLU A 46 7.56 -2.93 19.36
N MET A 47 6.26 -2.69 19.58
CA MET A 47 5.26 -2.82 18.52
C MET A 47 5.48 -1.82 17.39
N ASN A 48 5.91 -0.59 17.70
CA ASN A 48 6.24 0.43 16.70
C ASN A 48 7.47 0.04 15.88
N VAL A 49 8.54 -0.45 16.52
CA VAL A 49 9.75 -0.89 15.82
C VAL A 49 9.43 -2.08 14.91
N PHE A 50 8.66 -3.06 15.38
CA PHE A 50 8.24 -4.17 14.54
C PHE A 50 7.38 -3.69 13.35
N SER A 51 6.46 -2.75 13.59
CA SER A 51 5.64 -2.17 12.53
C SER A 51 6.51 -1.49 11.47
N ASP A 52 7.53 -0.73 11.89
CA ASP A 52 8.45 -0.07 10.98
C ASP A 52 9.20 -1.09 10.11
N VAL A 53 9.68 -2.20 10.70
CA VAL A 53 10.36 -3.29 9.98
C VAL A 53 9.45 -3.98 8.96
N VAL A 54 8.22 -4.30 9.35
CA VAL A 54 7.25 -4.96 8.46
C VAL A 54 6.89 -4.06 7.29
N TRP A 55 6.63 -2.78 7.54
CA TRP A 55 6.33 -1.83 6.47
C TRP A 55 7.51 -1.65 5.52
N ASP A 56 8.74 -1.51 6.02
CA ASP A 56 9.92 -1.42 5.17
C ASP A 56 10.07 -2.67 4.28
N ASP A 57 9.88 -3.88 4.82
CA ASP A 57 9.96 -5.12 4.04
C ASP A 57 8.89 -5.19 2.94
N VAL A 58 7.64 -4.83 3.27
CA VAL A 58 6.52 -4.82 2.32
C VAL A 58 6.76 -3.78 1.22
N LEU A 59 7.05 -2.53 1.59
CA LEU A 59 7.17 -1.40 0.65
C LEU A 59 8.39 -1.55 -0.27
N THR A 60 9.48 -2.16 0.21
CA THR A 60 10.66 -2.48 -0.60
C THR A 60 10.31 -3.44 -1.74
N LYS A 61 9.36 -4.37 -1.52
CA LYS A 61 8.91 -5.35 -2.54
C LYS A 61 7.75 -4.84 -3.38
N THR A 62 7.06 -3.78 -2.95
CA THR A 62 5.91 -3.21 -3.65
C THR A 62 6.34 -2.59 -4.97
N GLN A 63 5.90 -3.17 -6.09
CA GLN A 63 6.15 -2.64 -7.44
C GLN A 63 4.98 -1.84 -8.00
N TYR A 64 3.77 -2.09 -7.51
CA TYR A 64 2.55 -1.46 -8.00
C TYR A 64 1.60 -1.11 -6.86
N LEU A 65 0.96 0.05 -7.01
CA LEU A 65 -0.14 0.50 -6.16
C LEU A 65 -1.33 0.86 -7.05
N GLU A 66 -2.53 0.71 -6.52
CA GLU A 66 -3.75 1.16 -7.18
C GLU A 66 -4.74 1.77 -6.20
N HIS A 67 -5.41 2.83 -6.62
CA HIS A 67 -6.47 3.47 -5.84
C HIS A 67 -7.67 3.71 -6.75
N PHE A 68 -8.75 3.02 -6.43
CA PHE A 68 -10.04 3.19 -7.08
C PHE A 68 -10.96 4.06 -6.24
N SER A 69 -11.77 4.84 -6.93
CA SER A 69 -12.93 5.59 -6.44
C SER A 69 -14.06 5.36 -7.43
N GLU A 70 -15.29 5.81 -7.13
CA GLU A 70 -16.45 5.55 -7.98
C GLU A 70 -16.21 5.88 -9.47
N THR A 71 -15.58 7.01 -9.78
CA THR A 71 -15.40 7.46 -11.18
C THR A 71 -13.94 7.62 -11.59
N THR A 72 -12.97 7.33 -10.71
CA THR A 72 -11.54 7.45 -11.04
C THR A 72 -10.72 6.27 -10.56
N ALA A 73 -9.68 5.94 -11.32
CA ALA A 73 -8.66 4.99 -10.93
C ALA A 73 -7.27 5.63 -11.06
N ASN A 74 -6.44 5.42 -10.06
CA ASN A 74 -5.03 5.83 -10.05
C ASN A 74 -4.18 4.58 -9.97
N LEU A 75 -3.42 4.33 -11.01
CA LEU A 75 -2.56 3.17 -11.15
C LEU A 75 -1.12 3.66 -11.09
N PHE A 76 -0.31 3.05 -10.23
CA PHE A 76 1.06 3.45 -10.02
C PHE A 76 2.00 2.27 -10.26
N LYS A 77 3.10 2.54 -10.97
CA LYS A 77 4.27 1.66 -11.05
C LYS A 77 5.42 2.33 -10.32
N CYS A 78 5.94 1.66 -9.30
CA CYS A 78 6.93 2.17 -8.36
C CYS A 78 8.30 1.59 -8.70
N GLU A 79 9.08 2.31 -9.51
CA GLU A 79 10.46 1.94 -9.81
C GLU A 79 11.39 2.38 -8.66
N ASP A 80 12.70 2.18 -8.79
CA ASP A 80 13.66 2.50 -7.71
C ASP A 80 13.83 4.01 -7.49
N GLU A 81 13.87 4.80 -8.57
CA GLU A 81 14.17 6.24 -8.52
C GLU A 81 12.96 7.14 -8.84
N GLU A 82 11.94 6.60 -9.50
CA GLU A 82 10.75 7.35 -9.90
C GLU A 82 9.46 6.53 -9.80
N ILE A 83 8.33 7.23 -9.81
CA ILE A 83 7.00 6.63 -9.85
C ILE A 83 6.28 7.06 -11.12
N HIS A 84 5.74 6.08 -11.85
CA HIS A 84 4.87 6.31 -12.99
C HIS A 84 3.42 6.20 -12.54
N ARG A 85 2.56 7.06 -13.08
CA ARG A 85 1.12 7.08 -12.81
C ARG A 85 0.33 7.06 -14.11
N ILE A 86 -0.71 6.25 -14.13
CA ILE A 86 -1.82 6.33 -15.07
C ILE A 86 -3.05 6.72 -14.25
N ALA A 87 -3.64 7.87 -14.54
CA ALA A 87 -4.90 8.30 -13.96
C ALA A 87 -6.01 8.15 -14.99
N ILE A 88 -7.05 7.43 -14.63
CA ILE A 88 -8.23 7.17 -15.44
C ILE A 88 -9.39 7.91 -14.79
N LYS A 89 -10.14 8.67 -15.56
CA LYS A 89 -11.34 9.37 -15.12
C LYS A 89 -12.49 9.07 -16.07
N ILE A 90 -13.65 8.72 -15.52
CA ILE A 90 -14.87 8.48 -16.27
C ILE A 90 -15.81 9.68 -16.09
N ASN A 91 -16.28 10.23 -17.21
CA ASN A 91 -17.05 11.48 -17.26
C ASN A 91 -18.58 11.27 -17.22
N TRP A 92 -19.04 10.15 -16.68
CA TRP A 92 -20.45 9.85 -16.43
C TRP A 92 -20.61 9.06 -15.12
N ASP A 93 -21.84 8.90 -14.67
CA ASP A 93 -22.18 8.27 -13.39
C ASP A 93 -22.00 6.75 -13.42
N ILE A 94 -20.87 6.28 -12.89
CA ILE A 94 -20.51 4.87 -12.76
C ILE A 94 -19.85 4.67 -11.39
N ASN A 95 -19.87 3.43 -10.90
CA ASN A 95 -19.13 3.04 -9.71
C ASN A 95 -18.09 1.95 -10.02
N LEU A 96 -16.83 2.33 -10.17
CA LEU A 96 -15.68 1.44 -10.38
C LEU A 96 -15.35 0.57 -9.16
N LEU A 97 -15.88 0.89 -7.99
CA LEU A 97 -15.76 0.04 -6.80
C LEU A 97 -16.71 -1.17 -6.87
N GLU A 98 -17.69 -1.13 -7.77
CA GLU A 98 -18.56 -2.27 -8.05
C GLU A 98 -18.07 -3.05 -9.28
N GLN A 99 -18.23 -4.37 -9.21
CA GLN A 99 -17.83 -5.29 -10.29
C GLN A 99 -18.32 -4.84 -11.67
N LYS A 100 -19.59 -4.40 -11.78
CA LYS A 100 -20.17 -3.95 -13.06
C LYS A 100 -19.48 -2.72 -13.63
N GLY A 101 -19.14 -1.74 -12.78
CA GLY A 101 -18.47 -0.53 -13.23
C GLY A 101 -17.04 -0.83 -13.67
N PHE A 102 -16.34 -1.66 -12.90
CA PHE A 102 -15.00 -2.14 -13.26
C PHE A 102 -14.99 -2.91 -14.58
N GLU A 103 -15.89 -3.88 -14.76
CA GLU A 103 -16.01 -4.65 -15.99
C GLU A 103 -16.32 -3.76 -17.20
N TRP A 104 -17.19 -2.77 -17.04
CA TRP A 104 -17.47 -1.80 -18.09
C TRP A 104 -16.21 -1.05 -18.53
N LEU A 105 -15.38 -0.59 -17.59
CA LEU A 105 -14.12 0.10 -17.92
C LEU A 105 -13.18 -0.81 -18.69
N MET A 106 -13.05 -2.07 -18.28
CA MET A 106 -12.18 -3.03 -18.96
C MET A 106 -12.65 -3.37 -20.38
N GLN A 107 -13.96 -3.37 -20.62
CA GLN A 107 -14.56 -3.59 -21.94
C GLN A 107 -14.53 -2.35 -22.84
N ASN A 108 -14.55 -1.15 -22.25
CA ASN A 108 -14.68 0.12 -22.96
C ASN A 108 -13.55 1.11 -22.58
N PRO A 109 -12.27 0.70 -22.60
CA PRO A 109 -11.17 1.50 -22.04
C PRO A 109 -10.83 2.75 -22.86
N MET A 110 -11.30 2.83 -24.12
CA MET A 110 -11.09 3.94 -25.05
C MET A 110 -12.41 4.64 -25.41
N ASP A 111 -13.47 4.44 -24.63
CA ASP A 111 -14.73 5.16 -24.83
C ASP A 111 -14.50 6.68 -24.69
N ASN A 112 -15.29 7.48 -25.41
CA ASN A 112 -15.16 8.94 -25.40
C ASN A 112 -15.37 9.57 -24.01
N SER A 113 -15.98 8.84 -23.09
CA SER A 113 -16.17 9.26 -21.71
C SER A 113 -15.01 8.93 -20.77
N VAL A 114 -13.97 8.23 -21.26
CA VAL A 114 -12.79 7.83 -20.49
C VAL A 114 -11.61 8.75 -20.82
N ASP A 115 -11.21 9.56 -19.84
CA ASP A 115 -9.98 10.34 -19.92
C ASP A 115 -8.82 9.57 -19.27
N ILE A 116 -7.70 9.46 -19.98
CA ILE A 116 -6.48 8.80 -19.49
C ILE A 116 -5.34 9.82 -19.47
N PHE A 117 -4.71 9.99 -18.31
CA PHE A 117 -3.56 10.85 -18.10
C PHE A 117 -2.36 10.04 -17.65
N LYS A 118 -1.22 10.18 -18.35
CA LYS A 118 0.07 9.63 -17.92
C LYS A 118 0.94 10.70 -17.29
N GLY A 119 1.72 10.32 -16.29
CA GLY A 119 2.78 11.17 -15.74
C GLY A 119 3.80 10.33 -15.00
N SER A 120 5.00 10.87 -14.83
CA SER A 120 5.98 10.34 -13.89
C SER A 120 6.58 11.47 -13.07
N LYS A 121 7.12 11.12 -11.91
CA LYS A 121 7.95 12.02 -11.11
C LYS A 121 9.04 11.21 -10.41
N PRO A 122 10.26 11.76 -10.27
CA PRO A 122 11.23 11.20 -9.34
C PRO A 122 10.72 11.31 -7.90
N TYR A 123 11.19 10.42 -7.04
CA TYR A 123 10.95 10.57 -5.60
C TYR A 123 11.68 11.81 -5.08
N LYS A 124 10.98 12.58 -4.25
CA LYS A 124 11.50 13.75 -3.52
C LYS A 124 12.05 13.35 -2.16
N GLU A 125 11.43 12.34 -1.55
CA GLU A 125 11.85 11.75 -0.28
C GLU A 125 12.31 10.31 -0.49
N GLU A 126 12.42 9.55 0.59
CA GLU A 126 12.64 8.11 0.47
C GLU A 126 11.44 7.44 -0.21
N ARG A 127 11.72 6.58 -1.20
CA ARG A 127 10.72 5.83 -1.97
C ARG A 127 9.62 5.24 -1.08
N ASN A 128 9.99 4.45 -0.07
CA ASN A 128 9.01 3.75 0.76
C ASN A 128 8.09 4.72 1.52
N THR A 129 8.60 5.87 1.97
CA THR A 129 7.79 6.91 2.60
C THR A 129 6.73 7.48 1.65
N GLU A 130 7.09 7.74 0.38
CA GLU A 130 6.11 8.21 -0.61
C GLU A 130 5.09 7.13 -1.00
N LEU A 131 5.51 5.86 -1.08
CA LEU A 131 4.59 4.74 -1.32
C LEU A 131 3.62 4.58 -0.16
N PHE A 132 4.11 4.71 1.07
CA PHE A 132 3.30 4.62 2.27
C PHE A 132 2.27 5.76 2.34
N ASP A 133 2.64 6.99 1.99
CA ASP A 133 1.70 8.11 1.88
C ASP A 133 0.56 7.84 0.88
N LEU A 134 0.84 7.14 -0.23
CA LEU A 134 -0.20 6.71 -1.17
C LEU A 134 -1.14 5.65 -0.55
N ILE A 135 -0.60 4.73 0.25
CA ILE A 135 -1.40 3.73 0.98
C ILE A 135 -2.30 4.39 2.02
N GLU A 136 -1.78 5.34 2.79
CA GLU A 136 -2.57 6.12 3.77
C GLU A 136 -3.66 6.95 3.08
N LYS A 137 -3.49 7.28 1.79
CA LYS A 137 -4.50 7.94 0.95
C LYS A 137 -5.48 6.98 0.26
N GLY A 138 -5.46 5.69 0.61
CA GLY A 138 -6.41 4.68 0.12
C GLY A 138 -5.90 3.82 -1.02
N SER A 139 -4.61 3.89 -1.36
CA SER A 139 -4.04 2.97 -2.35
C SER A 139 -3.80 1.58 -1.74
N ASN A 140 -4.01 0.55 -2.54
CA ASN A 140 -3.72 -0.83 -2.20
C ASN A 140 -2.54 -1.34 -3.02
N ILE A 141 -1.75 -2.25 -2.45
CA ILE A 141 -0.71 -2.97 -3.18
C ILE A 141 -1.37 -3.92 -4.16
N SER A 142 -0.93 -3.90 -5.42
CA SER A 142 -1.47 -4.77 -6.47
C SER A 142 -0.37 -5.47 -7.25
N LYS A 143 -0.79 -6.37 -8.15
CA LYS A 143 0.12 -7.11 -9.04
C LYS A 143 0.50 -6.35 -10.31
N GLY A 144 -0.05 -5.16 -10.52
CA GLY A 144 0.26 -4.34 -11.69
C GLY A 144 -0.50 -4.68 -12.97
N GLU A 145 -1.34 -5.72 -12.98
CA GLU A 145 -2.06 -6.19 -14.18
C GLU A 145 -2.84 -5.08 -14.89
N ILE A 146 -3.55 -4.24 -14.12
CA ILE A 146 -4.35 -3.13 -14.66
C ILE A 146 -3.43 -2.00 -15.15
N PHE A 147 -2.37 -1.68 -14.41
CA PHE A 147 -1.39 -0.69 -14.85
C PHE A 147 -0.78 -1.10 -16.19
N ASP A 148 -0.31 -2.35 -16.30
CA ASP A 148 0.37 -2.85 -17.50
C ASP A 148 -0.60 -2.89 -18.69
N TYR A 149 -1.85 -3.31 -18.48
CA TYR A 149 -2.89 -3.29 -19.50
C TYR A 149 -3.11 -1.88 -20.07
N PHE A 150 -3.37 -0.89 -19.20
CA PHE A 150 -3.57 0.48 -19.65
C PHE A 150 -2.27 1.05 -20.23
N ASN A 151 -1.12 0.75 -19.64
CA ASN A 151 0.15 1.25 -20.16
C ASN A 151 0.35 0.84 -21.61
N GLN A 152 0.11 -0.44 -21.96
CA GLN A 152 0.15 -0.96 -23.32
C GLN A 152 -0.88 -0.31 -24.25
N LEU A 153 -2.09 -0.05 -23.76
CA LEU A 153 -3.18 0.55 -24.53
C LEU A 153 -2.87 1.98 -24.99
N VAL A 154 -2.26 2.77 -24.11
CA VAL A 154 -1.93 4.18 -24.34
C VAL A 154 -0.43 4.42 -24.56
N SER A 155 0.30 3.37 -24.96
CA SER A 155 1.73 3.42 -25.31
C SER A 155 1.96 3.73 -26.78
#